data_AF-A0A8H2XC79-F1
#
_entry.id   AF-A0A8H2XC79-F1
#
_cell.length_a   1.000
_cell.length_b   1.000
_cell.length_c   1.000
_cell.angle_alpha   90.00
_cell.angle_beta   90.00
_cell.angle_gamma   90.00
#
_symmetry.space_group_name_H-M   'P 1'
#
loop_
_entity.id
_entity.type
_entity.pdbx_description
1 polymer ?
#
loop_
_entity_poly.entity_id
_entity_poly.type
_entity_poly.pdbx_seq_one_letter_code
_entity_poly.pdbx_strand_id
1 'polypeptide(L)'
;MKLSQLQYPIQKEYTIPYLPHLFYGGLFCFLSILIPVNVALVGSDVVTTLKSDPTVVDNPWWMPRSWPSFLRPYIPDRCQPASITDDMNLRTNSSMAIFKYVVQRAYSDKEAHSDPTNRIYPVPYLANTLSNCEIRTITWQVEVPAAIMRYQARIYCTLGGSKPPDFRGLWPDEVVFVMSHNRADNIDLYPDDMLGHLASAVVPEVRNTSRRTHTKQVTLQDLPLNSSSSNNVLAVLDGIHDDLSDAIWAQVRIWNATSDTQWASTYFVEWIARIGNYCGSDTLAESDIGCGTMMDGIRWRRWYGSTNDYGYNASFIMPFNVTITNSFIALRDAIMIDLGNAETSSNIYLNKTYFNEVIRTDPYLTEAGNILINHPGNARINSSDYWHFCSFWSCVNTSWAEAFMNKAEDQPLGNIVLPYRPSGTQASSVLSFKYLCPTFQRKSTSAMLVSVFVTTATIIGALYTIFDLYMPKVESYYQRRKQAFAQAINRNVEDQAEEEQALVGRPLTRMNTFGSTNTLYDPVPQAEKGEDGSPNERRYD
;
A
#
# COMPACT_ATOMS: atom_id res chain seq x y z
N MET A 1 38.36 -47.22 14.12
CA MET A 1 38.25 -47.51 12.67
C MET A 1 39.43 -46.83 11.96
N LYS A 2 40.16 -47.53 11.09
CA LYS A 2 41.08 -46.86 10.15
C LYS A 2 40.23 -46.27 9.03
N LEU A 3 40.28 -44.95 8.82
CA LEU A 3 39.84 -44.36 7.56
C LEU A 3 40.77 -44.91 6.47
N SER A 4 40.20 -45.69 5.54
CA SER A 4 40.90 -46.07 4.31
C SER A 4 41.32 -44.80 3.57
N GLN A 5 42.58 -44.71 3.16
CA GLN A 5 43.06 -43.60 2.34
C GLN A 5 42.13 -43.45 1.12
N LEU A 6 41.58 -42.26 0.91
CA LEU A 6 40.85 -41.95 -0.32
C LEU A 6 41.86 -41.91 -1.48
N GLN A 7 42.13 -43.06 -2.08
CA GLN A 7 42.71 -43.10 -3.42
C GLN A 7 41.68 -42.52 -4.39
N TYR A 8 42.09 -41.48 -5.13
CA TYR A 8 41.23 -40.85 -6.12
C TYR A 8 40.76 -41.90 -7.15
N PRO A 9 39.47 -41.90 -7.56
CA PRO A 9 38.94 -42.90 -8.49
C PRO A 9 39.68 -42.95 -9.84
N ILE A 10 40.35 -41.85 -10.24
CA ILE A 10 41.18 -41.79 -11.45
C ILE A 10 42.39 -42.75 -11.39
N GLN A 11 42.92 -43.05 -10.20
CA GLN A 11 44.06 -43.97 -10.02
C GLN A 11 43.65 -45.43 -9.81
N LYS A 12 42.35 -45.72 -9.72
CA LYS A 12 41.87 -47.09 -9.52
C LYS A 12 41.59 -47.73 -10.88
N GLU A 13 42.34 -48.78 -11.22
CA GLU A 13 42.07 -49.57 -12.42
C GLU A 13 40.75 -50.33 -12.25
N TYR A 14 39.66 -49.73 -12.73
CA TYR A 14 38.35 -50.37 -12.73
C TYR A 14 38.28 -51.47 -13.79
N THR A 15 37.64 -52.58 -13.43
CA THR A 15 37.41 -53.72 -14.34
C THR A 15 36.50 -53.43 -15.54
N ILE A 16 35.93 -52.21 -15.63
CA ILE A 16 35.14 -51.69 -16.76
C ILE A 16 35.78 -50.35 -17.20
N PRO A 17 36.55 -50.30 -18.30
CA PRO A 17 37.34 -49.11 -18.66
C PRO A 17 36.49 -47.89 -19.05
N TYR A 18 35.28 -48.10 -19.56
CA TYR A 18 34.39 -47.01 -20.02
C TYR A 18 33.60 -46.33 -18.89
N LEU A 19 33.52 -46.96 -17.71
CA LEU A 19 32.62 -46.52 -16.64
C LEU A 19 33.01 -45.15 -16.04
N PRO A 20 34.29 -44.83 -15.79
CA PRO A 20 34.68 -43.47 -15.38
C PRO A 20 34.31 -42.42 -16.44
N HIS A 21 34.52 -42.71 -17.72
CA HIS A 21 34.17 -41.78 -18.81
C HIS A 21 32.66 -41.52 -18.89
N LEU A 22 31.83 -42.55 -18.71
CA LEU A 22 30.37 -42.39 -18.62
C LEU A 22 29.96 -41.57 -17.40
N PHE A 23 30.60 -41.77 -16.25
CA PHE A 23 30.35 -40.97 -15.04
C PHE A 23 30.72 -39.49 -15.25
N TYR A 24 31.92 -39.21 -15.76
CA TYR A 24 32.36 -37.82 -16.00
C TYR A 24 31.54 -37.12 -17.10
N GLY A 25 31.16 -37.84 -18.16
CA GLY A 25 30.25 -37.31 -19.19
C GLY A 25 28.85 -36.99 -18.63
N GLY A 26 28.29 -37.92 -17.83
CA GLY A 26 27.03 -37.70 -17.14
C GLY A 26 27.08 -36.53 -16.16
N LEU A 27 28.17 -36.41 -15.38
CA LEU A 27 28.42 -35.30 -14.46
C LEU A 27 28.50 -33.96 -15.21
N PHE A 28 29.17 -33.90 -16.36
CA PHE A 28 29.27 -32.70 -17.18
C PHE A 28 27.91 -32.24 -17.73
N CYS A 29 27.12 -33.17 -18.27
CA CYS A 29 25.74 -32.89 -18.72
C CYS A 29 24.86 -32.43 -17.55
N PHE A 30 24.97 -33.08 -16.38
CA PHE A 30 24.24 -32.70 -15.18
C PHE A 30 24.62 -31.29 -14.72
N LEU A 31 25.90 -30.95 -14.64
CA LEU A 31 26.38 -29.61 -14.26
C LEU A 31 25.95 -28.52 -15.24
N SER A 32 25.93 -28.83 -16.54
CA SER A 32 25.47 -27.90 -17.58
C SER A 32 24.00 -27.49 -17.40
N ILE A 33 23.18 -28.35 -16.79
CA ILE A 33 21.77 -28.07 -16.45
C ILE A 33 21.68 -27.47 -15.04
N LEU A 34 22.44 -28.01 -14.08
CA LEU A 34 22.36 -27.65 -12.67
C LEU A 34 22.84 -26.22 -12.39
N ILE A 35 23.87 -25.74 -13.10
CA ILE A 35 24.39 -24.37 -12.90
C ILE A 35 23.32 -23.32 -13.26
N PRO A 36 22.66 -23.35 -14.44
CA PRO A 36 21.51 -22.50 -14.74
C PRO A 36 20.36 -22.61 -13.72
N VAL A 37 20.04 -23.82 -13.26
CA VAL A 37 18.97 -24.03 -12.27
C VAL A 37 19.33 -23.43 -10.91
N ASN A 38 20.55 -23.63 -10.43
CA ASN A 38 21.05 -23.02 -9.19
C ASN A 38 21.13 -21.48 -9.31
N VAL A 39 21.49 -20.97 -10.48
CA VAL A 39 21.46 -19.53 -10.81
C VAL A 39 20.06 -18.94 -10.68
N ALA A 40 19.03 -19.63 -11.18
CA ALA A 40 17.64 -19.22 -11.04
C ALA A 40 17.17 -19.28 -9.57
N LEU A 41 17.26 -20.47 -8.96
CA LEU A 41 16.73 -20.75 -7.63
C LEU A 41 17.43 -19.97 -6.51
N VAL A 42 18.76 -19.88 -6.55
CA VAL A 42 19.58 -19.33 -5.44
C VAL A 42 20.07 -17.90 -5.72
N GLY A 43 20.07 -17.45 -6.99
CA GLY A 43 20.48 -16.11 -7.41
C GLY A 43 19.44 -15.00 -7.17
N SER A 44 18.28 -15.36 -6.62
CA SER A 44 17.26 -14.41 -6.16
C SER A 44 17.34 -14.25 -4.63
N ASP A 45 17.02 -13.05 -4.16
CA ASP A 45 16.83 -12.73 -2.74
C ASP A 45 15.45 -12.13 -2.50
N VAL A 46 14.90 -12.30 -1.31
CA VAL A 46 13.59 -11.74 -0.94
C VAL A 46 13.82 -10.48 -0.10
N VAL A 47 13.68 -9.33 -0.75
CA VAL A 47 13.87 -8.02 -0.12
C VAL A 47 12.50 -7.39 0.12
N THR A 48 12.26 -6.88 1.32
CA THR A 48 11.06 -6.08 1.61
C THR A 48 11.17 -4.71 0.96
N THR A 49 10.19 -4.35 0.14
CA THR A 49 10.10 -3.02 -0.49
C THR A 49 8.74 -2.38 -0.23
N LEU A 50 8.71 -1.06 -0.24
CA LEU A 50 7.49 -0.27 -0.03
C LEU A 50 6.74 -0.09 -1.36
N LYS A 51 5.54 -0.63 -1.48
CA LYS A 51 4.64 -0.47 -2.66
C LYS A 51 3.34 0.22 -2.29
N SER A 52 2.76 0.95 -3.24
CA SER A 52 1.42 1.55 -3.10
C SER A 52 0.28 0.53 -3.25
N ASP A 53 0.49 -0.52 -4.03
CA ASP A 53 -0.49 -1.58 -4.28
C ASP A 53 -0.01 -2.90 -3.64
N PRO A 54 -0.72 -3.44 -2.63
CA PRO A 54 -0.34 -4.67 -1.94
C PRO A 54 -0.72 -5.95 -2.71
N THR A 55 -1.41 -5.83 -3.85
CA THR A 55 -1.79 -6.96 -4.71
C THR A 55 -0.75 -7.25 -5.80
N VAL A 56 0.21 -6.34 -6.03
CA VAL A 56 1.25 -6.49 -7.06
C VAL A 56 2.34 -7.46 -6.60
N VAL A 57 2.14 -8.73 -6.94
CA VAL A 57 3.14 -9.79 -6.84
C VAL A 57 4.21 -9.61 -7.93
N ASP A 58 5.46 -9.35 -7.53
CA ASP A 58 6.59 -9.37 -8.47
C ASP A 58 7.00 -10.80 -8.77
N ASN A 59 7.09 -11.13 -10.06
CA ASN A 59 7.66 -12.39 -10.49
C ASN A 59 9.20 -12.33 -10.37
N PRO A 60 9.88 -13.44 -9.99
CA PRO A 60 11.33 -13.49 -10.02
C PRO A 60 11.90 -13.11 -11.39
N TRP A 61 13.03 -12.39 -11.42
CA TRP A 61 13.65 -11.84 -12.63
C TRP A 61 13.96 -12.87 -13.73
N TRP A 62 14.09 -14.15 -13.38
CA TRP A 62 14.38 -15.28 -14.26
C TRP A 62 13.13 -16.06 -14.70
N MET A 63 11.96 -15.82 -14.11
CA MET A 63 10.76 -16.64 -14.30
C MET A 63 9.90 -16.11 -15.47
N PRO A 64 9.68 -16.90 -16.55
CA PRO A 64 8.76 -16.51 -17.61
C PRO A 64 7.32 -16.44 -17.11
N ARG A 65 6.58 -15.38 -17.48
CA ARG A 65 5.16 -15.19 -17.08
C ARG A 65 4.25 -16.35 -17.50
N SER A 66 4.64 -17.11 -18.53
CA SER A 66 3.93 -18.25 -19.09
C SER A 66 4.16 -19.59 -18.37
N TRP A 67 5.04 -19.66 -17.36
CA TRP A 67 5.26 -20.91 -16.63
C TRP A 67 4.00 -21.37 -15.87
N PRO A 68 3.66 -22.66 -15.90
CA PRO A 68 2.52 -23.21 -15.17
C PRO A 68 2.76 -23.13 -13.66
N SER A 69 1.67 -23.03 -12.88
CA SER A 69 1.72 -22.77 -11.44
C SER A 69 2.56 -23.76 -10.64
N PHE A 70 2.55 -25.05 -11.01
CA PHE A 70 3.32 -26.09 -10.32
C PHE A 70 4.85 -26.00 -10.47
N LEU A 71 5.36 -25.19 -11.42
CA LEU A 71 6.80 -24.89 -11.57
C LEU A 71 7.19 -23.55 -10.93
N ARG A 72 6.23 -22.78 -10.42
CA ARG A 72 6.53 -21.52 -9.75
C ARG A 72 7.01 -21.82 -8.33
N PRO A 73 8.10 -21.18 -7.85
CA PRO A 73 8.44 -21.27 -6.44
C PRO A 73 7.29 -20.72 -5.60
N TYR A 74 7.14 -21.21 -4.36
CA TYR A 74 6.20 -20.62 -3.42
C TYR A 74 6.56 -19.15 -3.20
N ILE A 75 5.70 -18.25 -3.67
CA ILE A 75 5.82 -16.82 -3.40
C ILE A 75 5.11 -16.57 -2.08
N PRO A 76 5.70 -15.85 -1.11
CA PRO A 76 4.95 -15.35 0.03
C PRO A 76 3.91 -14.34 -0.50
N ASP A 77 2.68 -14.82 -0.69
CA ASP A 77 1.68 -14.25 -1.63
C ASP A 77 1.20 -12.82 -1.30
N ARG A 78 1.55 -12.24 -0.15
CA ARG A 78 0.92 -11.02 0.36
C ARG A 78 1.91 -10.08 1.01
N CYS A 79 1.74 -8.78 0.73
CA CYS A 79 2.36 -7.73 1.50
C CYS A 79 1.81 -7.71 2.93
N GLN A 80 2.60 -7.23 3.88
CA GLN A 80 2.15 -7.04 5.25
C GLN A 80 1.06 -5.94 5.28
N PRO A 81 -0.05 -6.14 6.01
CA PRO A 81 -1.05 -5.09 6.18
C PRO A 81 -0.42 -3.87 6.87
N ALA A 82 -0.82 -2.67 6.43
CA ALA A 82 -0.45 -1.46 7.14
C ALA A 82 -1.22 -1.40 8.46
N SER A 83 -0.55 -1.03 9.55
CA SER A 83 -1.18 -0.74 10.83
C SER A 83 -1.47 0.75 10.91
N ILE A 84 -2.74 1.13 10.94
CA ILE A 84 -3.16 2.52 11.08
C ILE A 84 -3.27 2.88 12.57
N THR A 85 -2.65 3.99 12.95
CA THR A 85 -2.72 4.61 14.27
C THR A 85 -3.39 5.99 14.20
N ASP A 86 -3.75 6.54 15.36
CA ASP A 86 -4.53 7.77 15.53
C ASP A 86 -3.71 9.07 15.31
N ASP A 87 -2.40 8.96 15.14
CA ASP A 87 -1.49 10.05 14.73
C ASP A 87 -1.29 10.15 13.21
N MET A 88 -1.79 9.19 12.43
CA MET A 88 -1.58 9.16 10.98
C MET A 88 -2.56 10.07 10.23
N ASN A 89 -2.02 11.03 9.48
CA ASN A 89 -2.76 11.81 8.49
C ASN A 89 -2.84 11.04 7.16
N LEU A 90 -4.03 10.54 6.83
CA LEU A 90 -4.28 9.73 5.65
C LEU A 90 -4.94 10.55 4.55
N ARG A 91 -4.65 10.21 3.30
CA ARG A 91 -5.37 10.71 2.11
C ARG A 91 -5.87 9.54 1.29
N THR A 92 -6.85 9.76 0.43
CA THR A 92 -7.32 8.75 -0.52
C THR A 92 -6.42 8.70 -1.76
N ASN A 93 -6.69 7.74 -2.66
CA ASN A 93 -6.18 7.71 -4.03
C ASN A 93 -7.16 8.35 -5.04
N SER A 94 -8.14 9.14 -4.59
CA SER A 94 -9.18 9.70 -5.44
C SER A 94 -8.64 10.79 -6.36
N SER A 95 -9.40 11.13 -7.42
CA SER A 95 -9.15 12.33 -8.26
C SER A 95 -9.19 13.66 -7.49
N MET A 96 -9.59 13.62 -6.22
CA MET A 96 -9.88 14.76 -5.36
C MET A 96 -9.42 14.51 -3.92
N ALA A 97 -8.21 13.96 -3.76
CA ALA A 97 -7.58 13.64 -2.47
C ALA A 97 -7.14 14.88 -1.67
N ILE A 98 -8.09 15.78 -1.42
CA ILE A 98 -7.93 17.06 -0.73
C ILE A 98 -7.87 16.83 0.77
N PHE A 99 -8.77 16.00 1.31
CA PHE A 99 -8.97 15.92 2.75
C PHE A 99 -7.96 15.00 3.43
N LYS A 100 -7.52 15.41 4.63
CA LYS A 100 -6.81 14.54 5.56
C LYS A 100 -7.83 13.81 6.44
N TYR A 101 -7.65 12.51 6.59
CA TYR A 101 -8.45 11.64 7.43
C TYR A 101 -7.57 11.04 8.52
N VAL A 102 -8.03 11.10 9.77
CA VAL A 102 -7.42 10.43 10.92
C VAL A 102 -8.35 9.32 11.36
N VAL A 103 -7.84 8.11 11.60
CA VAL A 103 -8.66 7.02 12.14
C VAL A 103 -8.90 7.27 13.63
N GLN A 104 -10.16 7.43 14.01
CA GLN A 104 -10.55 7.61 15.40
C GLN A 104 -10.78 6.27 16.09
N ARG A 105 -11.47 5.34 15.42
CA ARG A 105 -11.83 4.00 15.93
C ARG A 105 -12.05 3.03 14.77
N ALA A 106 -11.92 1.75 15.03
CA ALA A 106 -12.46 0.70 14.16
C ALA A 106 -13.15 -0.37 15.01
N TYR A 107 -14.17 -1.02 14.46
CA TYR A 107 -15.05 -1.96 15.15
C TYR A 107 -15.08 -3.30 14.41
N SER A 108 -14.98 -4.41 15.16
CA SER A 108 -15.08 -5.77 14.58
C SER A 108 -16.52 -6.13 14.18
N ASP A 109 -17.49 -5.55 14.90
CA ASP A 109 -18.92 -5.62 14.66
C ASP A 109 -19.50 -4.21 14.64
N LYS A 110 -20.19 -3.85 13.55
CA LYS A 110 -20.82 -2.54 13.36
C LYS A 110 -22.06 -2.32 14.23
N GLU A 111 -22.60 -3.35 14.89
CA GLU A 111 -23.83 -3.25 15.69
C GLU A 111 -23.52 -2.98 17.19
N ALA A 112 -22.30 -3.29 17.64
CA ALA A 112 -21.87 -3.21 19.04
C ALA A 112 -20.95 -2.01 19.36
N HIS A 113 -21.29 -0.79 18.91
CA HIS A 113 -20.46 0.43 19.11
C HIS A 113 -20.11 0.77 20.56
N SER A 114 -20.98 0.36 21.49
CA SER A 114 -20.88 0.62 22.93
C SER A 114 -19.89 -0.30 23.66
N ASP A 115 -19.59 -1.47 23.10
CA ASP A 115 -18.66 -2.43 23.70
C ASP A 115 -17.20 -1.97 23.49
N PRO A 116 -16.41 -1.73 24.56
CA PRO A 116 -15.00 -1.38 24.41
C PRO A 116 -14.15 -2.54 23.86
N THR A 117 -14.55 -3.80 24.03
CA THR A 117 -13.82 -4.99 23.57
C THR A 117 -13.96 -5.22 22.07
N ASN A 118 -15.01 -4.67 21.45
CA ASN A 118 -15.26 -4.69 20.01
C ASN A 118 -14.32 -3.75 19.22
N ARG A 119 -13.48 -2.95 19.90
CA ARG A 119 -12.58 -1.99 19.24
C ARG A 119 -11.29 -2.66 18.78
N ILE A 120 -10.96 -2.47 17.51
CA ILE A 120 -9.69 -2.93 16.92
C ILE A 120 -8.69 -1.76 16.91
N TYR A 121 -7.53 -1.95 17.53
CA TYR A 121 -6.42 -1.01 17.47
C TYR A 121 -5.06 -1.72 17.66
N PRO A 122 -4.02 -1.41 16.88
CA PRO A 122 -4.04 -0.56 15.68
C PRO A 122 -4.88 -1.22 14.56
N VAL A 123 -5.36 -0.42 13.62
CA VAL A 123 -6.32 -0.89 12.60
C VAL A 123 -5.57 -1.53 11.43
N PRO A 124 -5.74 -2.83 11.13
CA PRO A 124 -5.07 -3.45 9.99
C PRO A 124 -5.77 -3.05 8.68
N TYR A 125 -4.97 -2.70 7.67
CA TYR A 125 -5.47 -2.22 6.38
C TYR A 125 -4.65 -2.78 5.21
N LEU A 126 -5.31 -3.16 4.10
CA LEU A 126 -4.69 -3.82 2.95
C LEU A 126 -5.29 -3.34 1.60
N ALA A 127 -5.22 -2.03 1.37
CA ALA A 127 -5.74 -1.33 0.19
C ALA A 127 -7.23 -1.59 -0.09
N ASN A 128 -8.00 -1.77 0.98
CA ASN A 128 -9.44 -2.04 0.90
C ASN A 128 -10.20 -0.79 0.46
N THR A 129 -11.09 -0.95 -0.51
CA THR A 129 -12.00 0.10 -0.96
C THR A 129 -12.90 0.55 0.19
N LEU A 130 -13.02 1.85 0.41
CA LEU A 130 -13.96 2.44 1.34
C LEU A 130 -15.36 2.36 0.71
N SER A 131 -16.26 1.58 1.32
CA SER A 131 -17.62 1.36 0.83
C SER A 131 -18.66 1.77 1.87
N ASN A 132 -19.87 2.12 1.44
CA ASN A 132 -20.97 2.53 2.31
C ASN A 132 -20.56 3.61 3.32
N CYS A 133 -19.77 4.59 2.87
CA CYS A 133 -19.34 5.69 3.71
C CYS A 133 -20.50 6.64 3.99
N GLU A 134 -20.78 6.89 5.26
CA GLU A 134 -21.79 7.85 5.72
C GLU A 134 -21.18 8.87 6.69
N ILE A 135 -21.61 10.13 6.56
CA ILE A 135 -21.16 11.21 7.42
C ILE A 135 -22.19 11.38 8.53
N ARG A 136 -21.87 10.97 9.76
CA ARG A 136 -22.80 11.01 10.90
C ARG A 136 -22.80 12.34 11.66
N THR A 137 -21.71 13.10 11.61
CA THR A 137 -21.60 14.39 12.31
C THR A 137 -20.74 15.34 11.48
N ILE A 138 -21.14 16.61 11.41
CA ILE A 138 -20.31 17.71 10.94
C ILE A 138 -20.39 18.80 12.00
N THR A 139 -19.26 19.12 12.61
CA THR A 139 -19.12 20.22 13.56
C THR A 139 -18.39 21.36 12.86
N TRP A 140 -18.91 22.58 12.96
CA TRP A 140 -18.22 23.80 12.59
C TRP A 140 -17.96 24.60 13.86
N GLN A 141 -16.71 24.96 14.09
CA GLN A 141 -16.28 25.90 15.12
C GLN A 141 -15.86 27.19 14.40
N VAL A 142 -16.28 28.36 14.87
CA VAL A 142 -15.74 29.64 14.39
C VAL A 142 -15.22 30.48 15.55
N GLU A 143 -13.97 30.93 15.44
CA GLU A 143 -13.34 31.87 16.37
C GLU A 143 -13.48 33.30 15.81
N VAL A 144 -14.20 34.16 16.54
CA VAL A 144 -14.51 35.55 16.16
C VAL A 144 -13.69 36.48 17.08
N PRO A 145 -13.11 37.60 16.60
CA PRO A 145 -13.22 38.21 15.28
C PRO A 145 -12.17 37.72 14.28
N ALA A 146 -11.42 36.65 14.58
CA ALA A 146 -10.38 36.15 13.67
C ALA A 146 -10.96 35.43 12.43
N ALA A 147 -12.28 35.16 12.42
CA ALA A 147 -13.00 34.39 11.40
C ALA A 147 -12.35 33.02 11.10
N ILE A 148 -11.70 32.40 12.09
CA ILE A 148 -11.08 31.09 11.94
C ILE A 148 -12.17 30.04 12.07
N MET A 149 -12.59 29.51 10.93
CA MET A 149 -13.53 28.41 10.78
C MET A 149 -12.78 27.08 10.83
N ARG A 150 -13.25 26.13 11.64
CA ARG A 150 -12.76 24.75 11.68
C ARG A 150 -13.93 23.80 11.54
N TYR A 151 -13.91 23.01 10.48
CA TYR A 151 -14.85 21.94 10.24
C TYR A 151 -14.25 20.60 10.67
N GLN A 152 -15.06 19.79 11.34
CA GLN A 152 -14.73 18.42 11.70
C GLN A 152 -15.87 17.50 11.31
N ALA A 153 -15.62 16.54 10.42
CA ALA A 153 -16.60 15.54 10.01
C ALA A 153 -16.26 14.17 10.62
N ARG A 154 -17.26 13.47 11.18
CA ARG A 154 -17.16 12.06 11.59
C ARG A 154 -17.81 11.18 10.53
N ILE A 155 -17.01 10.28 9.99
CA ILE A 155 -17.30 9.52 8.78
C ILE A 155 -17.16 8.04 9.13
N TYR A 156 -18.19 7.26 8.84
CA TYR A 156 -18.28 5.84 9.14
C TYR A 156 -18.27 5.10 7.81
N CYS A 157 -17.25 4.26 7.58
CA CYS A 157 -17.11 3.51 6.33
C CYS A 157 -16.95 2.02 6.62
N THR A 158 -17.52 1.18 5.75
CA THR A 158 -17.21 -0.26 5.71
C THR A 158 -15.96 -0.49 4.86
N LEU A 159 -15.12 -1.46 5.24
CA LEU A 159 -13.98 -1.88 4.41
C LEU A 159 -14.41 -2.97 3.43
N GLY A 160 -14.43 -2.65 2.15
CA GLY A 160 -14.73 -3.58 1.07
C GLY A 160 -13.56 -4.52 0.73
N GLY A 161 -13.82 -5.45 -0.19
CA GLY A 161 -12.84 -6.44 -0.66
C GLY A 161 -12.88 -7.77 0.12
N SER A 162 -12.02 -8.70 -0.28
CA SER A 162 -11.97 -10.05 0.32
C SER A 162 -11.30 -10.02 1.70
N LYS A 163 -12.05 -10.29 2.77
CA LYS A 163 -11.50 -10.50 4.12
C LYS A 163 -10.42 -11.61 4.06
N PRO A 164 -9.19 -11.39 4.57
CA PRO A 164 -8.17 -12.43 4.59
C PRO A 164 -8.63 -13.62 5.45
N PRO A 165 -8.49 -14.88 4.99
CA PRO A 165 -8.99 -16.05 5.73
C PRO A 165 -8.32 -16.23 7.09
N ASP A 166 -7.07 -15.80 7.21
CA ASP A 166 -6.25 -15.95 8.42
C ASP A 166 -6.55 -14.90 9.51
N PHE A 167 -7.27 -13.81 9.17
CA PHE A 167 -7.56 -12.68 10.08
C PHE A 167 -8.97 -12.77 10.69
N ARG A 168 -9.43 -13.99 11.03
CA ARG A 168 -10.75 -14.23 11.62
C ARG A 168 -10.86 -13.55 13.00
N GLY A 169 -11.58 -12.43 13.05
CA GLY A 169 -11.83 -11.63 14.26
C GLY A 169 -10.90 -10.42 14.46
N LEU A 170 -9.89 -10.22 13.60
CA LEU A 170 -9.02 -9.02 13.62
C LEU A 170 -9.30 -8.04 12.47
N TRP A 171 -10.24 -8.37 11.58
CA TRP A 171 -10.62 -7.50 10.47
C TRP A 171 -11.78 -6.58 10.89
N PRO A 172 -11.69 -5.25 10.69
CA PRO A 172 -12.78 -4.35 11.05
C PRO A 172 -13.88 -4.33 9.98
N ASP A 173 -15.12 -4.36 10.44
CA ASP A 173 -16.31 -4.26 9.60
C ASP A 173 -16.72 -2.80 9.38
N GLU A 174 -16.40 -1.92 10.34
CA GLU A 174 -16.59 -0.48 10.26
C GLU A 174 -15.35 0.27 10.77
N VAL A 175 -14.94 1.32 10.06
CA VAL A 175 -13.86 2.25 10.46
C VAL A 175 -14.43 3.65 10.54
N VAL A 176 -14.14 4.34 11.65
CA VAL A 176 -14.56 5.72 11.92
C VAL A 176 -13.38 6.65 11.68
N PHE A 177 -13.52 7.48 10.65
CA PHE A 177 -12.58 8.53 10.31
C PHE A 177 -13.07 9.87 10.87
N VAL A 178 -12.12 10.68 11.31
CA VAL A 178 -12.29 12.11 11.53
C VAL A 178 -11.57 12.83 10.40
N MET A 179 -12.32 13.66 9.66
CA MET A 179 -11.76 14.64 8.73
C MET A 179 -11.75 16.00 9.42
N SER A 180 -10.66 16.75 9.30
CA SER A 180 -10.59 18.17 9.69
C SER A 180 -10.28 19.07 8.48
N HIS A 181 -11.01 20.16 8.37
CA HIS A 181 -10.83 21.18 7.33
C HIS A 181 -10.92 22.57 7.97
N ASN A 182 -9.83 23.32 7.93
CA ASN A 182 -9.77 24.67 8.49
C ASN A 182 -9.91 25.71 7.37
N ARG A 183 -10.42 26.90 7.70
CA ARG A 183 -10.46 28.08 6.84
C ARG A 183 -10.31 29.33 7.68
N ALA A 184 -9.51 30.28 7.20
CA ALA A 184 -9.41 31.63 7.74
C ALA A 184 -9.24 32.60 6.57
N ASP A 185 -9.65 33.86 6.75
CA ASP A 185 -9.49 34.90 5.73
C ASP A 185 -8.03 35.32 5.56
N ASN A 186 -7.19 35.09 6.58
CA ASN A 186 -5.76 35.29 6.46
C ASN A 186 -5.12 34.14 5.65
N ILE A 187 -4.51 34.50 4.52
CA ILE A 187 -3.81 33.62 3.59
C ILE A 187 -2.67 32.84 4.28
N ASP A 188 -2.06 33.41 5.33
CA ASP A 188 -1.02 32.74 6.14
C ASP A 188 -1.58 31.70 7.14
N LEU A 189 -2.91 31.69 7.36
CA LEU A 189 -3.63 30.74 8.22
C LEU A 189 -4.57 29.81 7.43
N TYR A 190 -4.44 29.84 6.11
CA TYR A 190 -5.25 29.09 5.16
C TYR A 190 -4.96 27.58 5.27
N PRO A 191 -5.90 26.67 4.91
CA PRO A 191 -5.65 25.24 4.93
C PRO A 191 -4.47 24.82 4.04
N ASP A 192 -3.43 24.26 4.67
CA ASP A 192 -2.32 23.53 4.04
C ASP A 192 -2.81 22.56 2.95
N ASP A 193 -4.00 21.99 3.14
CA ASP A 193 -4.53 20.93 2.29
C ASP A 193 -5.06 21.42 0.94
N MET A 194 -5.74 22.58 0.89
CA MET A 194 -6.16 23.18 -0.37
C MET A 194 -4.96 23.74 -1.13
N LEU A 195 -4.10 24.51 -0.46
CA LEU A 195 -2.91 25.07 -1.08
C LEU A 195 -1.93 23.97 -1.53
N GLY A 196 -1.78 22.89 -0.76
CA GLY A 196 -0.98 21.72 -1.15
C GLY A 196 -1.54 20.98 -2.37
N HIS A 197 -2.87 20.79 -2.44
CA HIS A 197 -3.53 20.21 -3.62
C HIS A 197 -3.33 21.11 -4.85
N LEU A 198 -3.58 22.42 -4.71
CA LEU A 198 -3.40 23.38 -5.81
C LEU A 198 -1.95 23.47 -6.26
N ALA A 199 -0.99 23.53 -5.34
CA ALA A 199 0.43 23.57 -5.67
C ALA A 199 0.87 22.32 -6.46
N SER A 200 0.42 21.13 -6.06
CA SER A 200 0.74 19.89 -6.77
C SER A 200 0.01 19.74 -8.12
N ALA A 201 -1.16 20.36 -8.30
CA ALA A 201 -1.90 20.40 -9.57
C ALA A 201 -1.38 21.47 -10.55
N VAL A 202 -0.91 22.61 -10.04
CA VAL A 202 -0.47 23.78 -10.82
C VAL A 202 1.02 23.70 -11.20
N VAL A 203 1.87 23.15 -10.32
CA VAL A 203 3.31 23.02 -10.55
C VAL A 203 3.64 21.56 -10.88
N PRO A 204 3.74 21.17 -12.17
CA PRO A 204 4.30 19.87 -12.50
C PRO A 204 5.74 19.80 -11.99
N GLU A 205 6.07 18.73 -11.25
CA GLU A 205 7.45 18.47 -10.82
C GLU A 205 8.39 18.55 -12.03
N VAL A 206 9.26 19.57 -12.07
CA VAL A 206 10.22 19.75 -13.16
C VAL A 206 11.36 18.74 -12.99
N ARG A 207 11.09 17.48 -13.34
CA ARG A 207 12.11 16.45 -13.56
C ARG A 207 12.90 16.75 -14.83
N ASN A 208 13.75 17.77 -14.82
CA ASN A 208 14.93 17.78 -15.69
C ASN A 208 16.07 18.70 -15.24
N THR A 209 17.28 18.25 -15.53
CA THR A 209 18.55 18.67 -14.91
C THR A 209 19.27 19.84 -15.60
N SER A 210 18.57 20.66 -16.40
CA SER A 210 19.18 21.74 -17.19
C SER A 210 18.87 23.14 -16.64
N ARG A 211 19.93 23.89 -16.30
CA ARG A 211 19.86 25.26 -15.77
C ARG A 211 19.18 26.24 -16.74
N ARG A 212 17.91 26.57 -16.50
CA ARG A 212 17.31 27.93 -16.54
C ARG A 212 15.81 27.84 -16.25
N THR A 213 15.45 27.75 -14.98
CA THR A 213 14.07 27.81 -14.52
C THR A 213 13.58 29.26 -14.49
N HIS A 214 12.86 29.68 -15.53
CA HIS A 214 11.87 30.75 -15.38
C HIS A 214 10.59 30.13 -14.82
N THR A 215 10.42 30.19 -13.51
CA THR A 215 9.12 29.95 -12.87
C THR A 215 8.17 31.06 -13.28
N LYS A 216 7.46 30.87 -14.40
CA LYS A 216 6.23 31.64 -14.66
C LYS A 216 5.29 31.23 -13.52
N GLN A 217 5.01 32.16 -12.62
CA GLN A 217 4.07 31.95 -11.53
C GLN A 217 2.67 31.82 -12.16
N VAL A 218 2.23 30.58 -12.35
CA VAL A 218 0.89 30.29 -12.87
C VAL A 218 -0.11 30.78 -11.84
N THR A 219 -0.89 31.80 -12.18
CA THR A 219 -1.99 32.28 -11.35
C THR A 219 -3.15 31.29 -11.46
N LEU A 220 -4.01 31.17 -10.44
CA LEU A 220 -5.21 30.33 -10.55
C LEU A 220 -6.16 30.79 -11.68
N GLN A 221 -6.04 32.05 -12.10
CA GLN A 221 -6.75 32.62 -13.24
C GLN A 221 -6.26 32.07 -14.60
N ASP A 222 -5.02 31.57 -14.69
CA ASP A 222 -4.46 30.90 -15.88
C ASP A 222 -4.87 29.41 -15.99
N LEU A 223 -5.57 28.84 -15.01
CA LEU A 223 -5.99 27.43 -15.03
C LEU A 223 -6.98 27.14 -16.16
N PRO A 224 -6.82 26.03 -16.91
CA PRO A 224 -7.70 25.71 -18.02
C PRO A 224 -9.11 25.36 -17.54
N LEU A 225 -10.10 26.02 -18.15
CA LEU A 225 -11.52 25.69 -18.03
C LEU A 225 -11.76 24.23 -18.44
N ASN A 226 -12.03 23.37 -17.45
CA ASN A 226 -12.30 21.96 -17.66
C ASN A 226 -13.29 21.44 -16.59
N SER A 227 -14.46 20.98 -17.02
CA SER A 227 -15.48 20.39 -16.13
C SER A 227 -15.01 19.08 -15.48
N SER A 228 -13.96 18.42 -16.00
CA SER A 228 -13.35 17.24 -15.35
C SER A 228 -12.28 17.56 -14.32
N SER A 229 -12.04 18.84 -14.00
CA SER A 229 -11.06 19.24 -12.99
C SER A 229 -11.66 19.24 -11.58
N SER A 230 -10.97 18.62 -10.61
CA SER A 230 -11.34 18.68 -9.19
C SER A 230 -11.27 20.11 -8.62
N ASN A 231 -10.64 21.04 -9.33
CA ASN A 231 -10.67 22.47 -9.02
C ASN A 231 -12.10 23.05 -9.01
N ASN A 232 -13.05 22.48 -9.78
CA ASN A 232 -14.45 22.94 -9.74
C ASN A 232 -15.10 22.68 -8.37
N VAL A 233 -14.79 21.54 -7.75
CA VAL A 233 -15.29 21.20 -6.41
C VAL A 233 -14.66 22.12 -5.37
N LEU A 234 -13.33 22.32 -5.45
CA LEU A 234 -12.62 23.27 -4.60
C LEU A 234 -13.19 24.69 -4.71
N ALA A 235 -13.42 25.19 -5.91
CA ALA A 235 -13.84 26.57 -6.12
C ALA A 235 -15.29 26.85 -5.68
N VAL A 236 -16.18 25.86 -5.83
CA VAL A 236 -17.55 25.95 -5.31
C VAL A 236 -17.56 25.83 -3.78
N LEU A 237 -16.73 24.95 -3.21
CA LEU A 237 -16.53 24.87 -1.76
C LEU A 237 -15.93 26.18 -1.21
N ASP A 238 -15.02 26.82 -1.95
CA ASP A 238 -14.40 28.10 -1.62
C ASP A 238 -15.45 29.22 -1.54
N GLY A 239 -16.21 29.43 -2.63
CA GLY A 239 -17.21 30.49 -2.68
C GLY A 239 -18.33 30.34 -1.64
N ILE A 240 -18.78 29.11 -1.37
CA ILE A 240 -19.79 28.86 -0.33
C ILE A 240 -19.24 29.08 1.10
N HIS A 241 -17.93 28.92 1.32
CA HIS A 241 -17.29 29.33 2.58
C HIS A 241 -17.08 30.84 2.66
N ASP A 242 -16.76 31.50 1.55
CA ASP A 242 -16.59 32.96 1.52
C ASP A 242 -17.93 33.67 1.80
N ASP A 243 -19.06 33.17 1.24
CA ASP A 243 -20.42 33.62 1.62
C ASP A 243 -20.64 33.56 3.15
N LEU A 244 -20.13 32.52 3.83
CA LEU A 244 -20.26 32.36 5.27
C LEU A 244 -19.35 33.32 6.04
N SER A 245 -18.13 33.56 5.56
CA SER A 245 -17.23 34.54 6.17
C SER A 245 -17.82 35.96 6.06
N ASP A 246 -18.34 36.32 4.88
CA ASP A 246 -18.99 37.62 4.65
C ASP A 246 -20.26 37.78 5.49
N ALA A 247 -21.05 36.72 5.69
CA ALA A 247 -22.19 36.73 6.60
C ALA A 247 -21.77 36.99 8.07
N ILE A 248 -20.69 36.33 8.54
CA ILE A 248 -20.12 36.56 9.87
C ILE A 248 -19.65 38.02 10.00
N TRP A 249 -18.88 38.51 9.03
CA TRP A 249 -18.36 39.88 9.05
C TRP A 249 -19.45 40.94 8.98
N ALA A 250 -20.52 40.70 8.22
CA ALA A 250 -21.68 41.57 8.21
C ALA A 250 -22.33 41.62 9.60
N GLN A 251 -22.51 40.47 10.27
CA GLN A 251 -23.06 40.42 11.63
C GLN A 251 -22.17 41.12 12.66
N VAL A 252 -20.84 40.87 12.63
CA VAL A 252 -19.87 41.56 13.52
C VAL A 252 -19.97 43.08 13.35
N ARG A 253 -20.06 43.58 12.11
CA ARG A 253 -20.19 45.02 11.84
C ARG A 253 -21.52 45.59 12.33
N ILE A 254 -22.63 44.86 12.14
CA ILE A 254 -23.95 45.28 12.64
C ILE A 254 -23.95 45.37 14.17
N TRP A 255 -23.43 44.36 14.87
CA TRP A 255 -23.40 44.31 16.35
C TRP A 255 -22.48 45.39 16.94
N ASN A 256 -21.30 45.58 16.35
CA ASN A 256 -20.41 46.68 16.73
C ASN A 256 -21.07 48.06 16.52
N ALA A 257 -21.95 48.20 15.51
CA ALA A 257 -22.67 49.44 15.25
C ALA A 257 -23.86 49.67 16.22
N THR A 258 -24.54 48.61 16.66
CA THR A 258 -25.63 48.69 17.66
C THR A 258 -25.14 48.77 19.10
N SER A 259 -23.82 48.69 19.33
CA SER A 259 -23.20 48.55 20.66
C SER A 259 -23.60 47.27 21.41
N ASP A 260 -24.06 46.24 20.70
CA ASP A 260 -24.32 44.92 21.28
C ASP A 260 -23.03 44.10 21.31
N THR A 261 -22.26 44.26 22.39
CA THR A 261 -20.95 43.61 22.55
C THR A 261 -21.04 42.24 23.21
N GLN A 262 -22.23 41.61 23.31
CA GLN A 262 -22.41 40.31 23.99
C GLN A 262 -22.23 39.11 23.05
N TRP A 263 -21.34 39.21 22.07
CA TRP A 263 -20.93 38.07 21.26
C TRP A 263 -19.74 37.33 21.90
N ALA A 264 -19.69 36.02 21.70
CA ALA A 264 -18.67 35.15 22.28
C ALA A 264 -17.48 34.97 21.33
N SER A 265 -16.30 34.71 21.88
CA SER A 265 -15.08 34.52 21.07
C SER A 265 -15.09 33.24 20.23
N THR A 266 -15.97 32.27 20.52
CA THR A 266 -15.98 30.97 19.83
C THR A 266 -17.37 30.36 19.78
N TYR A 267 -17.94 30.28 18.58
CA TYR A 267 -19.21 29.61 18.34
C TYR A 267 -18.99 28.20 17.82
N PHE A 268 -19.89 27.29 18.16
CA PHE A 268 -19.94 25.95 17.59
C PHE A 268 -21.33 25.68 17.01
N VAL A 269 -21.37 25.01 15.86
CA VAL A 269 -22.57 24.47 15.25
C VAL A 269 -22.33 23.01 14.95
N GLU A 270 -23.15 22.15 15.54
CA GLU A 270 -23.10 20.71 15.34
C GLU A 270 -24.31 20.28 14.51
N TRP A 271 -24.08 19.71 13.33
CA TRP A 271 -25.05 18.95 12.59
C TRP A 271 -24.84 17.46 12.83
N ILE A 272 -25.94 16.76 13.10
CA ILE A 272 -25.95 15.30 13.29
C ILE A 272 -26.85 14.68 12.21
N ALA A 273 -26.32 13.71 11.48
CA ALA A 273 -27.09 12.95 10.51
C ALA A 273 -28.11 12.06 11.23
N ARG A 274 -29.27 11.92 10.61
CA ARG A 274 -30.38 11.13 11.13
C ARG A 274 -30.83 10.10 10.09
N ILE A 275 -29.97 9.21 9.61
CA ILE A 275 -30.42 8.07 8.78
C ILE A 275 -29.99 6.79 9.51
N GLY A 276 -30.89 5.80 9.57
CA GLY A 276 -30.70 4.55 10.31
C GLY A 276 -31.06 4.63 11.81
N ASN A 277 -30.74 3.56 12.55
CA ASN A 277 -31.09 3.36 13.97
C ASN A 277 -30.40 4.35 14.95
N TYR A 278 -29.69 5.35 14.43
CA TYR A 278 -28.85 6.27 15.18
C TYR A 278 -29.51 7.65 15.39
N CYS A 279 -30.80 7.81 15.04
CA CYS A 279 -31.61 8.97 15.41
C CYS A 279 -31.79 9.00 16.94
N GLY A 280 -30.93 9.74 17.66
CA GLY A 280 -30.97 9.83 19.13
C GLY A 280 -32.31 10.36 19.66
N SER A 281 -33.00 9.52 20.44
CA SER A 281 -34.31 9.77 21.06
C SER A 281 -34.26 9.47 22.57
N ASP A 282 -33.30 10.06 23.28
CA ASP A 282 -33.21 9.94 24.75
C ASP A 282 -34.32 10.71 25.47
N THR A 283 -35.08 11.54 24.76
CA THR A 283 -36.24 12.27 25.30
C THR A 283 -37.46 12.17 24.38
N LEU A 284 -38.54 11.63 24.96
CA LEU A 284 -39.92 11.56 24.48
C LEU A 284 -40.23 10.49 23.41
N ALA A 285 -41.18 9.64 23.78
CA ALA A 285 -41.66 8.47 23.06
C ALA A 285 -42.58 8.83 21.87
N GLU A 286 -42.03 9.42 20.81
CA GLU A 286 -42.67 9.54 19.49
C GLU A 286 -41.80 8.87 18.42
N SER A 287 -41.95 7.55 18.31
CA SER A 287 -41.14 6.66 17.46
C SER A 287 -41.39 6.75 15.95
N ASP A 288 -42.22 7.70 15.49
CA ASP A 288 -42.70 7.77 14.10
C ASP A 288 -42.31 9.07 13.34
N ILE A 289 -41.54 9.98 13.95
CA ILE A 289 -41.01 11.14 13.20
C ILE A 289 -39.87 10.68 12.29
N GLY A 290 -40.25 10.23 11.09
CA GLY A 290 -39.34 9.81 10.03
C GLY A 290 -38.20 10.80 9.84
N CYS A 291 -36.97 10.29 9.85
CA CYS A 291 -35.81 11.15 9.99
C CYS A 291 -35.52 11.94 8.69
N GLY A 292 -35.81 13.25 8.73
CA GLY A 292 -35.82 14.18 7.58
C GLY A 292 -34.47 14.49 6.92
N THR A 293 -34.42 15.44 5.98
CA THR A 293 -33.21 15.81 5.18
C THR A 293 -32.28 16.83 5.88
N MET A 294 -31.13 17.16 5.27
CA MET A 294 -30.20 18.18 5.78
C MET A 294 -30.78 19.60 5.78
N MET A 295 -31.81 19.83 4.96
CA MET A 295 -32.58 21.08 4.88
C MET A 295 -33.60 21.22 6.01
N ASP A 296 -33.97 20.11 6.65
CA ASP A 296 -35.08 20.07 7.59
C ASP A 296 -34.61 20.62 8.94
N GLY A 297 -35.22 21.71 9.39
CA GLY A 297 -34.91 22.34 10.68
C GLY A 297 -35.16 21.45 11.92
N ILE A 298 -35.79 20.28 11.71
CA ILE A 298 -36.00 19.24 12.73
C ILE A 298 -34.71 18.43 12.96
N ARG A 299 -33.78 18.33 11.99
CA ARG A 299 -32.46 17.71 12.25
C ARG A 299 -31.74 18.50 13.34
N TRP A 300 -31.09 17.78 14.27
CA TRP A 300 -30.38 18.37 15.40
C TRP A 300 -29.22 19.24 14.91
N ARG A 301 -29.50 20.52 14.68
CA ARG A 301 -28.49 21.59 14.60
C ARG A 301 -28.42 22.22 15.96
N ARG A 302 -27.33 21.95 16.66
CA ARG A 302 -27.08 22.52 17.98
C ARG A 302 -26.13 23.69 17.82
N TRP A 303 -26.56 24.82 18.33
CA TRP A 303 -25.87 26.11 18.28
C TRP A 303 -25.32 26.35 19.67
N TYR A 304 -24.05 26.74 19.79
CA TYR A 304 -23.38 26.91 21.08
C TYR A 304 -22.53 28.17 21.06
N GLY A 305 -22.68 29.05 22.06
CA GLY A 305 -21.85 30.26 22.23
C GLY A 305 -20.51 29.99 22.93
N SER A 306 -20.33 28.80 23.51
CA SER A 306 -19.06 28.26 24.00
C SER A 306 -19.25 26.76 24.25
N THR A 307 -18.17 26.02 24.54
CA THR A 307 -18.27 24.59 24.94
C THR A 307 -19.12 24.35 26.20
N ASN A 308 -19.37 25.38 26.99
CA ASN A 308 -20.11 25.33 28.25
C ASN A 308 -21.54 25.87 28.12
N ASP A 309 -21.86 26.51 27.00
CA ASP A 309 -23.16 27.12 26.73
C ASP A 309 -23.95 26.27 25.72
N TYR A 310 -24.90 25.50 26.23
CA TYR A 310 -25.81 24.62 25.46
C TYR A 310 -26.88 25.39 24.66
N GLY A 311 -26.50 26.53 24.07
CA GLY A 311 -27.30 27.29 23.10
C GLY A 311 -28.06 28.49 23.66
N TYR A 312 -27.68 29.02 24.82
CA TYR A 312 -28.27 30.23 25.39
C TYR A 312 -27.95 31.49 24.55
N ASN A 313 -26.77 31.57 23.95
CA ASN A 313 -26.36 32.69 23.09
C ASN A 313 -26.19 32.29 21.60
N ALA A 314 -27.26 31.81 20.97
CA ALA A 314 -27.28 31.46 19.54
C ALA A 314 -27.62 32.65 18.60
N SER A 315 -27.96 33.82 19.14
CA SER A 315 -28.47 34.99 18.40
C SER A 315 -27.48 35.55 17.37
N PHE A 316 -26.17 35.39 17.59
CA PHE A 316 -25.14 35.83 16.63
C PHE A 316 -25.20 35.03 15.32
N ILE A 317 -25.25 33.69 15.39
CA ILE A 317 -25.17 32.77 14.25
C ILE A 317 -26.53 32.36 13.64
N MET A 318 -27.63 32.56 14.38
CA MET A 318 -28.97 32.21 13.92
C MET A 318 -29.43 32.92 12.61
N PRO A 319 -29.09 34.20 12.35
CA PRO A 319 -29.61 34.91 11.17
C PRO A 319 -29.12 34.33 9.83
N PHE A 320 -27.87 33.88 9.73
CA PHE A 320 -27.27 33.31 8.51
C PHE A 320 -27.29 31.76 8.50
N ASN A 321 -28.35 31.16 9.03
CA ASN A 321 -28.48 29.71 9.14
C ASN A 321 -28.56 29.00 7.77
N VAL A 322 -28.97 29.70 6.71
CA VAL A 322 -29.01 29.16 5.33
C VAL A 322 -27.59 29.07 4.80
N THR A 323 -26.78 30.11 4.97
CA THR A 323 -25.36 30.09 4.57
C THR A 323 -24.58 28.98 5.29
N ILE A 324 -24.83 28.77 6.59
CA ILE A 324 -24.27 27.63 7.34
C ILE A 324 -24.76 26.29 6.78
N THR A 325 -26.04 26.18 6.39
CA THR A 325 -26.58 24.99 5.67
C THR A 325 -25.79 24.69 4.41
N ASN A 326 -25.60 25.70 3.56
CA ASN A 326 -24.91 25.58 2.29
C ASN A 326 -23.48 25.09 2.51
N SER A 327 -22.74 25.67 3.49
CA SER A 327 -21.37 25.25 3.82
C SER A 327 -21.30 23.77 4.24
N PHE A 328 -22.23 23.31 5.08
CA PHE A 328 -22.27 21.90 5.48
C PHE A 328 -22.64 20.95 4.33
N ILE A 329 -23.54 21.33 3.42
CA ILE A 329 -23.90 20.52 2.24
C ILE A 329 -22.73 20.46 1.26
N ALA A 330 -22.11 21.60 0.98
CA ALA A 330 -20.93 21.69 0.12
C ALA A 330 -19.78 20.83 0.68
N LEU A 331 -19.49 20.93 1.98
CA LEU A 331 -18.47 20.10 2.61
C LEU A 331 -18.83 18.60 2.59
N ARG A 332 -20.07 18.24 2.94
CA ARG A 332 -20.58 16.85 2.88
C ARG A 332 -20.33 16.25 1.50
N ASP A 333 -20.78 16.93 0.46
CA ASP A 333 -20.74 16.40 -0.91
C ASP A 333 -19.32 16.36 -1.48
N ALA A 334 -18.43 17.24 -1.01
CA ALA A 334 -17.00 17.17 -1.34
C ALA A 334 -16.36 15.94 -0.69
N ILE A 335 -16.60 15.70 0.61
CA ILE A 335 -16.11 14.50 1.30
C ILE A 335 -16.58 13.22 0.59
N MET A 336 -17.84 13.17 0.15
CA MET A 336 -18.39 11.98 -0.53
C MET A 336 -17.73 11.72 -1.90
N ILE A 337 -17.30 12.78 -2.61
CA ILE A 337 -16.49 12.66 -3.85
C ILE A 337 -15.09 12.13 -3.55
N ASP A 338 -14.43 12.65 -2.51
CA ASP A 338 -13.08 12.19 -2.13
C ASP A 338 -13.09 10.72 -1.70
N LEU A 339 -14.11 10.29 -0.95
CA LEU A 339 -14.31 8.89 -0.57
C LEU A 339 -14.74 7.97 -1.72
N GLY A 340 -15.01 8.49 -2.93
CA GLY A 340 -15.45 7.70 -4.07
C GLY A 340 -16.85 7.09 -3.89
N ASN A 341 -17.70 7.75 -3.07
CA ASN A 341 -19.08 7.34 -2.77
C ASN A 341 -20.08 8.44 -3.19
N ALA A 342 -19.80 9.14 -4.29
CA ALA A 342 -20.65 10.22 -4.77
C ALA A 342 -21.69 9.71 -5.79
N GLU A 343 -22.94 9.66 -5.36
CA GLU A 343 -24.06 9.40 -6.25
C GLU A 343 -24.39 10.66 -7.07
N THR A 344 -24.51 10.53 -8.38
CA THR A 344 -24.76 11.68 -9.27
C THR A 344 -26.14 12.32 -9.06
N SER A 345 -27.11 11.60 -8.51
CA SER A 345 -28.46 12.12 -8.26
C SER A 345 -28.50 13.11 -7.08
N SER A 346 -27.63 12.91 -6.07
CA SER A 346 -27.75 13.46 -4.72
C SER A 346 -26.51 14.23 -4.25
N ASN A 347 -25.67 14.68 -5.19
CA ASN A 347 -24.43 15.42 -4.93
C ASN A 347 -24.40 16.76 -5.70
N ILE A 348 -24.22 17.89 -5.00
CA ILE A 348 -24.32 19.23 -5.60
C ILE A 348 -23.26 19.52 -6.68
N TYR A 349 -22.12 18.86 -6.65
CA TYR A 349 -21.07 19.10 -7.63
C TYR A 349 -21.31 18.29 -8.91
N LEU A 350 -21.92 17.10 -8.80
CA LEU A 350 -22.15 16.21 -9.94
C LEU A 350 -23.45 16.49 -10.69
N ASN A 351 -24.38 17.24 -10.10
CA ASN A 351 -25.69 17.52 -10.67
C ASN A 351 -26.16 18.94 -10.38
N LYS A 352 -26.25 19.75 -11.44
CA LYS A 352 -26.65 21.16 -11.39
C LYS A 352 -28.12 21.37 -10.99
N THR A 353 -29.01 20.43 -11.32
CA THR A 353 -30.41 20.45 -10.88
C THR A 353 -30.49 20.26 -9.37
N TYR A 354 -29.76 19.27 -8.83
CA TYR A 354 -29.70 19.03 -7.39
C TYR A 354 -29.05 20.20 -6.64
N PHE A 355 -27.96 20.78 -7.17
CA PHE A 355 -27.39 22.04 -6.66
C PHE A 355 -28.46 23.12 -6.47
N ASN A 356 -29.25 23.38 -7.52
CA ASN A 356 -30.30 24.42 -7.51
C ASN A 356 -31.49 24.09 -6.59
N GLU A 357 -31.66 22.83 -6.19
CA GLU A 357 -32.70 22.38 -5.26
C GLU A 357 -32.27 22.55 -3.79
N VAL A 358 -31.03 22.20 -3.44
CA VAL A 358 -30.57 22.17 -2.04
C VAL A 358 -29.71 23.36 -1.62
N ILE A 359 -28.98 24.01 -2.53
CA ILE A 359 -28.30 25.27 -2.23
C ILE A 359 -29.31 26.40 -2.36
N ARG A 360 -29.36 27.29 -1.36
CA ARG A 360 -30.34 28.37 -1.29
C ARG A 360 -29.63 29.71 -1.08
N THR A 361 -30.05 30.75 -1.81
CA THR A 361 -29.66 32.13 -1.48
C THR A 361 -30.13 32.49 -0.08
N ASP A 362 -29.22 32.99 0.76
CA ASP A 362 -29.54 33.41 2.13
C ASP A 362 -30.09 34.86 2.10
N PRO A 363 -31.36 35.10 2.51
CA PRO A 363 -31.90 36.45 2.56
C PRO A 363 -31.13 37.37 3.53
N TYR A 364 -30.43 36.80 4.53
CA TYR A 364 -29.68 37.57 5.52
C TYR A 364 -28.59 38.44 4.87
N LEU A 365 -27.89 37.98 3.83
CA LEU A 365 -26.88 38.80 3.14
C LEU A 365 -27.51 40.06 2.51
N THR A 366 -28.73 39.95 1.99
CA THR A 366 -29.46 41.12 1.46
C THR A 366 -29.94 42.04 2.59
N GLU A 367 -30.43 41.49 3.69
CA GLU A 367 -30.85 42.27 4.87
C GLU A 367 -29.67 43.01 5.51
N ALA A 368 -28.57 42.31 5.77
CA ALA A 368 -27.37 42.85 6.37
C ALA A 368 -26.71 43.92 5.48
N GLY A 369 -26.68 43.70 4.16
CA GLY A 369 -26.29 44.72 3.18
C GLY A 369 -27.15 45.97 3.28
N ASN A 370 -28.48 45.82 3.31
CA ASN A 370 -29.39 46.97 3.47
C ASN A 370 -29.20 47.71 4.79
N ILE A 371 -28.91 47.01 5.90
CA ILE A 371 -28.59 47.63 7.18
C ILE A 371 -27.29 48.43 7.09
N LEU A 372 -26.20 47.83 6.58
CA LEU A 372 -24.86 48.42 6.55
C LEU A 372 -24.71 49.54 5.51
N ILE A 373 -25.37 49.45 4.36
CA ILE A 373 -25.33 50.49 3.30
C ILE A 373 -26.04 51.78 3.75
N ASN A 374 -27.14 51.62 4.49
CA ASN A 374 -27.96 52.72 5.00
C ASN A 374 -27.58 53.16 6.42
N HIS A 375 -26.59 52.52 7.05
CA HIS A 375 -26.18 52.85 8.42
C HIS A 375 -25.56 54.27 8.50
N PRO A 376 -25.86 55.08 9.53
CA PRO A 376 -25.21 56.38 9.72
C PRO A 376 -23.80 56.25 10.32
N GLY A 377 -22.85 57.05 9.85
CA GLY A 377 -21.50 57.12 10.44
C GLY A 377 -20.56 55.99 10.02
N ASN A 378 -19.68 55.57 10.94
CA ASN A 378 -18.48 54.80 10.60
C ASN A 378 -18.72 53.32 10.20
N ALA A 379 -19.87 52.75 10.54
CA ALA A 379 -20.22 51.38 10.13
C ALA A 379 -20.86 51.32 8.73
N ARG A 380 -21.00 52.47 8.05
CA ARG A 380 -21.53 52.55 6.69
C ARG A 380 -20.58 51.92 5.68
N ILE A 381 -21.10 51.10 4.77
CA ILE A 381 -20.36 50.50 3.65
C ILE A 381 -20.95 51.00 2.33
N ASN A 382 -20.12 51.20 1.29
CA ASN A 382 -20.66 51.49 -0.04
C ASN A 382 -21.34 50.23 -0.61
N SER A 383 -22.41 50.42 -1.38
CA SER A 383 -23.11 49.28 -2.02
C SER A 383 -22.20 48.46 -2.93
N SER A 384 -21.31 49.12 -3.68
CA SER A 384 -20.28 48.44 -4.49
C SER A 384 -19.38 47.53 -3.69
N ASP A 385 -18.98 47.98 -2.50
CA ASP A 385 -17.94 47.34 -1.69
C ASP A 385 -18.54 46.21 -0.85
N TYR A 386 -19.82 46.35 -0.43
CA TYR A 386 -20.57 45.29 0.23
C TYR A 386 -20.84 44.11 -0.72
N TRP A 387 -21.21 44.39 -1.97
CA TRP A 387 -21.54 43.36 -2.96
C TRP A 387 -20.32 42.80 -3.71
N HIS A 388 -19.08 43.14 -3.33
CA HIS A 388 -17.87 42.67 -4.01
C HIS A 388 -17.31 41.38 -3.40
N PHE A 389 -18.04 40.28 -3.58
CA PHE A 389 -17.66 38.95 -3.07
C PHE A 389 -16.52 38.38 -3.95
N CYS A 390 -15.33 38.21 -3.38
CA CYS A 390 -14.13 37.76 -4.09
C CYS A 390 -13.48 36.56 -3.42
N SER A 391 -13.20 35.52 -4.22
CA SER A 391 -12.44 34.33 -3.81
C SER A 391 -11.11 34.25 -4.57
N PHE A 392 -10.33 33.20 -4.33
CA PHE A 392 -9.10 32.94 -5.10
C PHE A 392 -9.37 32.60 -6.58
N TRP A 393 -10.63 32.36 -6.95
CA TRP A 393 -11.05 31.86 -8.25
C TRP A 393 -11.64 32.93 -9.16
N SER A 394 -12.49 33.80 -8.63
CA SER A 394 -13.04 34.97 -9.32
C SER A 394 -13.73 35.92 -8.32
N CYS A 395 -14.26 37.04 -8.82
CA CYS A 395 -15.13 37.93 -8.05
C CYS A 395 -16.52 37.98 -8.69
N VAL A 396 -17.55 38.10 -7.84
CA VAL A 396 -18.96 38.18 -8.21
C VAL A 396 -19.63 39.35 -7.49
N ASN A 397 -20.73 39.85 -8.05
CA ASN A 397 -21.46 41.03 -7.55
C ASN A 397 -22.73 40.67 -6.75
N THR A 398 -22.78 39.43 -6.25
CA THR A 398 -23.88 38.80 -5.50
C THR A 398 -23.26 37.77 -4.55
N SER A 399 -24.03 37.14 -3.66
CA SER A 399 -23.56 35.91 -3.00
C SER A 399 -23.10 34.85 -4.01
N TRP A 400 -22.15 34.00 -3.64
CA TRP A 400 -21.69 32.87 -4.44
C TRP A 400 -22.79 31.86 -4.68
N ALA A 401 -23.61 31.55 -3.67
CA ALA A 401 -24.78 30.70 -3.81
C ALA A 401 -25.68 31.19 -4.97
N GLU A 402 -26.03 32.48 -4.98
CA GLU A 402 -26.81 33.10 -6.05
C GLU A 402 -26.05 33.12 -7.39
N ALA A 403 -24.76 33.48 -7.39
CA ALA A 403 -23.94 33.54 -8.59
C ALA A 403 -23.85 32.18 -9.28
N PHE A 404 -23.69 31.10 -8.52
CA PHE A 404 -23.73 29.73 -9.03
C PHE A 404 -25.14 29.34 -9.49
N MET A 405 -26.20 29.61 -8.71
CA MET A 405 -27.59 29.30 -9.09
C MET A 405 -27.99 29.95 -10.42
N ASN A 406 -27.60 31.21 -10.63
CA ASN A 406 -27.90 32.00 -11.84
C ASN A 406 -27.11 31.57 -13.09
N LYS A 407 -26.19 30.60 -13.01
CA LYS A 407 -25.52 30.00 -14.17
C LYS A 407 -26.25 28.74 -14.63
N ALA A 408 -26.43 28.64 -15.95
CA ALA A 408 -26.91 27.42 -16.59
C ALA A 408 -25.88 26.28 -16.44
N GLU A 409 -26.32 25.04 -16.71
CA GLU A 409 -25.41 23.90 -16.81
C GLU A 409 -24.31 24.16 -17.83
N ASP A 410 -23.07 23.77 -17.52
CA ASP A 410 -21.85 23.96 -18.33
C ASP A 410 -21.47 25.42 -18.64
N GLN A 411 -22.19 26.41 -18.10
CA GLN A 411 -21.82 27.81 -18.25
C GLN A 411 -20.75 28.19 -17.21
N PRO A 412 -19.58 28.71 -17.62
CA PRO A 412 -18.53 29.07 -16.68
C PRO A 412 -18.88 30.29 -15.81
N LEU A 413 -18.46 30.23 -14.55
CA LEU A 413 -18.34 31.36 -13.62
C LEU A 413 -16.85 31.55 -13.30
N GLY A 414 -16.21 32.51 -13.97
CA GLY A 414 -14.74 32.58 -13.96
C GLY A 414 -14.14 31.30 -14.55
N ASN A 415 -13.27 30.63 -13.79
CA ASN A 415 -12.67 29.34 -14.17
C ASN A 415 -13.45 28.11 -13.66
N ILE A 416 -14.66 28.30 -13.14
CA ILE A 416 -15.48 27.27 -12.49
C ILE A 416 -16.59 26.81 -13.45
N VAL A 417 -16.75 25.50 -13.63
CA VAL A 417 -17.82 24.88 -14.44
C VAL A 417 -18.56 23.85 -13.60
N LEU A 418 -19.89 23.95 -13.56
CA LEU A 418 -20.78 22.96 -12.94
C LEU A 418 -21.72 22.31 -13.98
N PRO A 419 -21.95 20.99 -13.90
CA PRO A 419 -21.42 20.05 -12.92
C PRO A 419 -19.97 19.63 -13.20
N TYR A 420 -19.28 19.24 -12.12
CA TYR A 420 -18.05 18.48 -12.15
C TYR A 420 -18.30 17.09 -12.77
N ARG A 421 -17.56 16.73 -13.81
CA ARG A 421 -17.66 15.44 -14.51
C ARG A 421 -16.29 14.76 -14.56
N PRO A 422 -15.89 13.99 -13.52
CA PRO A 422 -14.56 13.38 -13.43
C PRO A 422 -14.26 12.51 -14.66
N SER A 423 -13.01 12.55 -15.12
CA SER A 423 -12.54 11.78 -16.28
C SER A 423 -12.30 10.32 -15.92
N GLY A 424 -13.36 9.55 -15.75
CA GLY A 424 -13.34 8.11 -15.46
C GLY A 424 -14.56 7.66 -14.65
N THR A 425 -14.77 6.36 -14.53
CA THR A 425 -15.71 5.82 -13.55
C THR A 425 -15.22 6.14 -12.14
N GLN A 426 -16.04 6.82 -11.33
CA GLN A 426 -15.78 6.96 -9.89
C GLN A 426 -15.80 5.56 -9.25
N ALA A 427 -14.61 5.00 -9.05
CA ALA A 427 -14.43 3.81 -8.23
C ALA A 427 -14.34 4.21 -6.75
N SER A 428 -14.80 3.33 -5.87
CA SER A 428 -14.67 3.50 -4.42
C SER A 428 -13.20 3.74 -4.02
N SER A 429 -12.95 4.80 -3.27
CA SER A 429 -11.59 5.23 -2.96
C SER A 429 -10.86 4.27 -2.01
N VAL A 430 -9.55 4.26 -2.09
CA VAL A 430 -8.62 3.50 -1.24
C VAL A 430 -7.73 4.49 -0.51
N LEU A 431 -7.38 4.24 0.75
CA LEU A 431 -6.43 5.07 1.49
C LEU A 431 -5.01 4.87 0.92
N SER A 432 -4.33 5.97 0.61
CA SER A 432 -2.99 6.00 0.03
C SER A 432 -1.93 5.61 1.07
N PHE A 433 -1.62 4.32 1.15
CA PHE A 433 -0.55 3.76 1.99
C PHE A 433 0.65 3.27 1.17
N LYS A 434 1.74 2.98 1.88
CA LYS A 434 2.84 2.16 1.37
C LYS A 434 2.94 0.89 2.21
N TYR A 435 2.81 -0.26 1.57
CA TYR A 435 2.83 -1.58 2.19
C TYR A 435 4.21 -2.21 2.08
N LEU A 436 4.61 -2.97 3.11
CA LEU A 436 5.84 -3.76 3.08
C LEU A 436 5.60 -5.06 2.32
N CYS A 437 6.05 -5.11 1.08
CA CYS A 437 5.88 -6.23 0.16
C CYS A 437 7.17 -7.04 0.04
N PRO A 438 7.14 -8.38 0.15
CA PRO A 438 8.26 -9.22 -0.25
C PRO A 438 8.44 -9.12 -1.77
N THR A 439 9.65 -8.80 -2.23
CA THR A 439 9.97 -8.66 -3.66
C THR A 439 11.25 -9.39 -4.00
N PHE A 440 11.25 -10.12 -5.13
CA PHE A 440 12.42 -10.86 -5.59
C PHE A 440 13.40 -9.92 -6.28
N GLN A 441 14.53 -9.65 -5.63
CA GLN A 441 15.66 -8.94 -6.24
C GLN A 441 16.75 -9.92 -6.65
N ARG A 442 17.51 -9.58 -7.69
CA ARG A 442 18.69 -10.35 -8.08
C ARG A 442 19.81 -10.06 -7.08
N LYS A 443 20.44 -11.11 -6.53
CA LYS A 443 21.63 -10.96 -5.67
C LYS A 443 22.76 -10.24 -6.40
N SER A 444 23.62 -9.55 -5.65
CA SER A 444 24.87 -9.02 -6.19
C SER A 444 25.68 -10.12 -6.87
N THR A 445 26.41 -9.80 -7.93
CA THR A 445 27.13 -10.81 -8.74
C THR A 445 28.09 -11.66 -7.92
N SER A 446 28.75 -11.09 -6.92
CA SER A 446 29.61 -11.81 -5.97
C SER A 446 28.82 -12.78 -5.08
N ALA A 447 27.76 -12.31 -4.40
CA ALA A 447 26.94 -13.16 -3.54
C ALA A 447 26.22 -14.27 -4.32
N MET A 448 25.80 -13.97 -5.54
CA MET A 448 25.22 -14.92 -6.49
C MET A 448 26.24 -16.01 -6.86
N LEU A 449 27.46 -15.64 -7.26
CA LEU A 449 28.52 -16.60 -7.61
C LEU A 449 28.91 -17.49 -6.42
N VAL A 450 29.09 -16.91 -5.22
CA VAL A 450 29.40 -17.68 -4.00
C VAL A 450 28.27 -18.65 -3.67
N SER A 451 27.00 -18.20 -3.71
CA SER A 451 25.86 -19.07 -3.41
C SER A 451 25.76 -20.23 -4.41
N VAL A 452 25.85 -19.94 -5.71
CA VAL A 452 25.81 -20.96 -6.77
C VAL A 452 26.98 -21.93 -6.66
N PHE A 453 28.19 -21.43 -6.37
CA PHE A 453 29.38 -22.27 -6.16
C PHE A 453 29.20 -23.21 -4.98
N VAL A 454 28.79 -22.71 -3.81
CA VAL A 454 28.55 -23.53 -2.61
C VAL A 454 27.49 -24.59 -2.89
N THR A 455 26.29 -24.21 -3.39
CA THR A 455 25.23 -25.19 -3.69
C THR A 455 25.68 -26.24 -4.70
N THR A 456 26.38 -25.83 -5.76
CA THR A 456 26.87 -26.76 -6.79
C THR A 456 27.96 -27.69 -6.23
N ALA A 457 28.89 -27.18 -5.41
CA ALA A 457 29.92 -27.98 -4.75
C ALA A 457 29.33 -29.00 -3.77
N THR A 458 28.31 -28.62 -2.99
CA THR A 458 27.62 -29.55 -2.08
C THR A 458 26.91 -30.66 -2.85
N ILE A 459 26.25 -30.35 -3.97
CA ILE A 459 25.59 -31.35 -4.83
C ILE A 459 26.61 -32.27 -5.51
N ILE A 460 27.74 -31.73 -6.00
CA ILE A 460 28.86 -32.52 -6.52
C ILE A 460 29.39 -33.46 -5.43
N GLY A 461 29.63 -32.98 -4.21
CA GLY A 461 30.10 -33.79 -3.08
C GLY A 461 29.12 -34.91 -2.71
N ALA A 462 27.82 -34.62 -2.74
CA ALA A 462 26.78 -35.64 -2.54
C ALA A 462 26.79 -36.70 -3.65
N LEU A 463 26.94 -36.30 -4.92
CA LEU A 463 27.06 -37.24 -6.04
C LEU A 463 28.31 -38.10 -5.97
N TYR A 464 29.46 -37.54 -5.59
CA TYR A 464 30.70 -38.32 -5.39
C TYR A 464 30.58 -39.30 -4.22
N THR A 465 30.01 -38.91 -3.08
CA THR A 465 29.82 -39.83 -1.95
C THR A 465 28.82 -40.95 -2.27
N ILE A 466 27.78 -40.68 -3.07
CA ILE A 466 26.90 -41.73 -3.63
C ILE A 466 27.70 -42.64 -4.58
N PHE A 467 28.51 -42.08 -5.49
CA PHE A 467 29.34 -42.85 -6.40
C PHE A 467 30.30 -43.78 -5.64
N ASP A 468 31.04 -43.27 -4.66
CA ASP A 468 31.98 -44.05 -3.85
C ASP A 468 31.29 -45.17 -3.03
N LEU A 469 30.04 -44.97 -2.62
CA LEU A 469 29.27 -45.96 -1.86
C LEU A 469 28.66 -47.07 -2.73
N TYR A 470 28.26 -46.75 -3.97
CA TYR A 470 27.63 -47.71 -4.89
C TYR A 470 28.62 -48.38 -5.84
N MET A 471 29.67 -47.69 -6.30
CA MET A 471 30.61 -48.20 -7.29
C MET A 471 31.31 -49.51 -6.86
N PRO A 472 31.75 -49.70 -5.59
CA PRO A 472 32.30 -50.98 -5.14
C PRO A 472 31.30 -52.15 -5.20
N LYS A 473 30.00 -51.87 -5.03
CA LYS A 473 28.93 -52.87 -5.17
C LYS A 473 28.69 -53.25 -6.63
N VAL A 474 28.71 -52.25 -7.53
CA VAL A 474 28.60 -52.48 -8.99
C VAL A 474 29.80 -53.26 -9.51
N GLU A 475 31.02 -52.88 -9.12
CA GLU A 475 32.25 -53.58 -9.49
C GLU A 475 32.27 -55.03 -8.98
N SER A 476 31.98 -55.26 -7.69
CA SER A 476 31.94 -56.64 -7.16
C SER A 476 30.84 -57.50 -7.78
N TYR A 477 29.68 -56.92 -8.13
CA TYR A 477 28.64 -57.62 -8.88
C TYR A 477 29.10 -57.98 -10.31
N TYR A 478 29.74 -57.04 -11.01
CA TYR A 478 30.25 -57.26 -12.36
C TYR A 478 31.37 -58.31 -12.38
N GLN A 479 32.31 -58.24 -11.43
CA GLN A 479 33.37 -59.23 -11.25
C GLN A 479 32.80 -60.63 -10.99
N ARG A 480 31.83 -60.78 -10.07
CA ARG A 480 31.13 -62.06 -9.83
C ARG A 480 30.46 -62.60 -11.09
N ARG A 481 29.79 -61.73 -11.87
CA ARG A 481 29.13 -62.14 -13.13
C ARG A 481 30.15 -62.56 -14.20
N LYS A 482 31.29 -61.87 -14.29
CA LYS A 482 32.39 -62.20 -15.23
C LYS A 482 33.08 -63.51 -14.84
N GLN A 483 33.29 -63.75 -13.54
CA GLN A 483 33.79 -65.02 -13.00
C GLN A 483 32.81 -66.18 -13.27
N ALA A 484 31.52 -66.00 -13.00
CA ALA A 484 30.51 -67.03 -13.28
C ALA A 484 30.41 -67.37 -14.78
N PHE A 485 30.53 -66.36 -15.67
CA PHE A 485 30.56 -66.57 -17.11
C PHE A 485 31.83 -67.30 -17.58
N ALA A 486 33.01 -66.94 -17.04
CA ALA A 486 34.25 -67.67 -17.31
C ALA A 486 34.21 -69.12 -16.82
N GLN A 487 33.61 -69.39 -15.66
CA GLN A 487 33.39 -70.75 -15.16
C GLN A 487 32.42 -71.56 -16.05
N ALA A 488 31.39 -70.92 -16.59
CA ALA A 488 30.48 -71.56 -17.54
C ALA A 488 31.18 -71.91 -18.87
N ILE A 489 32.05 -71.02 -19.39
CA ILE A 489 32.84 -71.31 -20.59
C ILE A 489 33.86 -72.42 -20.34
N ASN A 490 34.62 -72.37 -19.25
CA ASN A 490 35.62 -73.40 -18.96
C ASN A 490 35.00 -74.79 -18.82
N ARG A 491 33.83 -74.91 -18.16
CA ARG A 491 33.09 -76.19 -18.13
C ARG A 491 32.73 -76.67 -19.53
N ASN A 492 32.20 -75.80 -20.37
CA ASN A 492 31.84 -76.14 -21.75
C ASN A 492 33.06 -76.57 -22.59
N VAL A 493 34.28 -76.09 -22.25
CA VAL A 493 35.54 -76.49 -22.88
C VAL A 493 36.09 -77.79 -22.28
N GLU A 494 35.92 -78.04 -20.98
CA GLU A 494 36.24 -79.33 -20.34
C GLU A 494 35.32 -80.44 -20.85
N ASP A 495 34.02 -80.17 -20.99
CA ASP A 495 33.02 -81.07 -21.58
C ASP A 495 33.38 -81.41 -23.05
N GLN A 496 33.85 -80.44 -23.85
CA GLN A 496 34.37 -80.71 -25.21
C GLN A 496 35.74 -81.43 -25.20
N ALA A 497 36.60 -81.17 -24.23
CA ALA A 497 37.90 -81.81 -24.13
C ALA A 497 37.81 -83.28 -23.68
N GLU A 498 36.82 -83.64 -22.85
CA GLU A 498 36.49 -85.04 -22.57
C GLU A 498 35.92 -85.75 -23.83
N GLU A 499 35.16 -85.04 -24.67
CA GLU A 499 34.65 -85.59 -25.94
C GLU A 499 35.77 -85.82 -26.98
N GLU A 500 36.78 -84.93 -27.08
CA GLU A 500 37.96 -85.18 -27.93
C GLU A 500 38.94 -86.22 -27.34
N GLN A 501 39.09 -86.30 -26.01
CA GLN A 501 39.94 -87.32 -25.37
C GLN A 501 39.38 -88.74 -25.46
N ALA A 502 38.10 -88.92 -25.81
CA ALA A 502 37.54 -90.22 -26.12
C ALA A 502 38.08 -90.86 -27.43
N LEU A 503 38.75 -90.08 -28.29
CA LEU A 503 39.13 -90.50 -29.65
C LEU A 503 40.64 -90.63 -29.91
N VAL A 504 41.52 -90.19 -29.01
CA VAL A 504 42.99 -90.30 -29.19
C VAL A 504 43.65 -90.94 -27.97
N GLY A 505 44.30 -92.09 -28.20
CA GLY A 505 44.80 -92.97 -27.15
C GLY A 505 45.98 -92.41 -26.33
N ARG A 506 46.08 -92.91 -25.08
CA ARG A 506 47.17 -92.66 -24.12
C ARG A 506 48.57 -92.79 -24.73
N PRO A 507 49.51 -91.92 -24.29
CA PRO A 507 50.85 -92.39 -24.00
C PRO A 507 51.41 -91.93 -22.63
N LEU A 508 51.86 -92.94 -21.89
CA LEU A 508 52.99 -93.02 -20.94
C LEU A 508 53.50 -91.78 -20.17
N THR A 509 53.51 -91.98 -18.85
CA THR A 509 54.22 -91.24 -17.79
C THR A 509 55.70 -90.94 -18.05
N ARG A 510 56.18 -89.79 -17.53
CA ARG A 510 57.59 -89.60 -17.16
C ARG A 510 57.70 -88.90 -15.80
N MET A 511 58.25 -89.62 -14.81
CA MET A 511 58.66 -89.03 -13.53
C MET A 511 59.88 -88.11 -13.72
N ASN A 512 60.00 -87.10 -12.85
CA ASN A 512 61.29 -86.72 -12.28
C ASN A 512 61.08 -86.08 -10.90
N THR A 513 61.79 -86.60 -9.91
CA THR A 513 61.89 -86.09 -8.54
C THR A 513 63.11 -85.20 -8.37
N PHE A 514 63.02 -84.11 -7.61
CA PHE A 514 64.04 -83.65 -6.64
C PHE A 514 63.55 -82.39 -5.90
N GLY A 515 63.89 -82.26 -4.61
CA GLY A 515 63.57 -81.08 -3.79
C GLY A 515 64.72 -80.65 -2.86
N SER A 516 64.79 -79.34 -2.57
CA SER A 516 65.72 -78.63 -1.66
C SER A 516 65.46 -77.10 -1.80
N THR A 517 65.62 -76.21 -0.82
CA THR A 517 65.80 -76.30 0.65
C THR A 517 65.43 -74.94 1.30
N ASN A 518 65.40 -74.85 2.63
CA ASN A 518 65.34 -73.58 3.37
C ASN A 518 66.67 -72.79 3.31
N THR A 519 66.58 -71.46 3.21
CA THR A 519 67.41 -70.41 3.88
C THR A 519 66.58 -69.10 3.75
N LEU A 520 66.33 -68.25 4.74
CA LEU A 520 67.04 -67.80 5.94
C LEU A 520 68.36 -67.08 5.64
N TYR A 521 68.30 -65.75 5.50
CA TYR A 521 69.40 -64.84 5.79
C TYR A 521 68.89 -63.51 6.37
N ASP A 522 69.73 -62.90 7.19
CA ASP A 522 69.46 -61.83 8.15
C ASP A 522 69.60 -60.40 7.55
N PRO A 523 69.28 -59.32 8.30
CA PRO A 523 69.32 -57.93 7.81
C PRO A 523 70.73 -57.31 7.85
N VAL A 524 70.88 -56.15 7.20
CA VAL A 524 72.06 -55.29 7.32
C VAL A 524 71.66 -53.92 7.88
N PRO A 525 72.33 -53.40 8.92
CA PRO A 525 72.02 -52.11 9.57
C PRO A 525 72.92 -50.96 9.05
N GLN A 526 72.91 -49.84 9.79
CA GLN A 526 73.67 -48.58 9.61
C GLN A 526 72.99 -47.54 8.69
N ALA A 527 73.05 -46.23 8.98
CA ALA A 527 73.69 -45.51 10.09
C ALA A 527 72.82 -44.35 10.60
N GLU A 528 73.03 -43.99 11.87
CA GLU A 528 72.63 -42.69 12.39
C GLU A 528 73.43 -41.57 11.70
N LYS A 529 72.78 -40.42 11.46
CA LYS A 529 73.46 -39.14 11.60
C LYS A 529 72.48 -38.08 12.09
N GLY A 530 72.50 -37.82 13.40
CA GLY A 530 71.86 -36.63 13.95
C GLY A 530 72.73 -35.40 13.69
N GLU A 531 72.10 -34.24 13.57
CA GLU A 531 72.74 -32.96 13.84
C GLU A 531 71.66 -31.96 14.29
N ASP A 532 71.76 -31.51 15.54
CA ASP A 532 70.90 -30.47 16.12
C ASP A 532 71.18 -29.10 15.49
N GLY A 533 70.16 -28.23 15.35
CA GLY A 533 70.31 -26.97 14.62
C GLY A 533 69.17 -25.95 14.78
N SER A 534 68.76 -25.68 16.02
CA SER A 534 67.91 -24.54 16.43
C SER A 534 68.66 -23.18 16.33
N PRO A 535 68.03 -21.98 16.44
CA PRO A 535 66.72 -21.47 16.01
C PRO A 535 66.79 -20.15 15.20
N ASN A 536 65.64 -19.64 14.71
CA ASN A 536 65.18 -18.24 14.75
C ASN A 536 63.97 -18.08 13.81
N GLU A 537 63.08 -17.08 13.84
CA GLU A 537 62.57 -16.02 14.74
C GLU A 537 61.91 -15.00 13.77
N ARG A 538 60.82 -14.32 14.18
CA ARG A 538 60.11 -13.21 13.46
C ARG A 538 59.17 -13.70 12.33
N ARG A 539 57.85 -13.39 12.28
CA ARG A 539 56.97 -12.29 12.77
C ARG A 539 56.95 -11.05 11.86
N TYR A 540 55.74 -10.49 11.73
CA TYR A 540 55.28 -9.37 10.88
C TYR A 540 54.97 -9.82 9.43
N ASP A 541 53.77 -9.58 8.86
CA ASP A 541 52.54 -8.92 9.37
C ASP A 541 51.29 -9.81 9.19
#